data_AF-A0A917BS03-F1
#
_entry.id   AF-A0A917BS03-F1
#
_cell.length_a   1.000
_cell.length_b   1.000
_cell.length_c   1.000
_cell.angle_alpha   90.00
_cell.angle_beta   90.00
_cell.angle_gamma   90.00
#
_symmetry.space_group_name_H-M   'P 1'
#
loop_
_entity.id
_entity.type
_entity.pdbx_description
1 polymer ?
#
loop_
_entity_poly.entity_id
_entity_poly.type
_entity_poly.pdbx_seq_one_letter_code
_entity_poly.pdbx_strand_id
1 'polypeptide(L)'
;MKKIAVALAAVALTATAAAPASAASHPDTDCMRAGMSVLKEAGLFPTVAAGGLPIETAVAVGVTVRPGADISGVPNPIPLSVVLADHRAGDHSLFVYPWCG
;
A
#
# COMPACT_ATOMS: atom_id res chain seq x y z
N MET A 1 -40.75 27.92 -51.07
CA MET A 1 -39.58 28.70 -50.57
C MET A 1 -39.93 29.29 -49.21
N LYS A 2 -38.93 29.42 -48.30
CA LYS A 2 -38.99 29.93 -46.90
C LYS A 2 -39.52 28.87 -45.88
N LYS A 3 -38.87 28.51 -44.76
CA LYS A 3 -37.66 28.99 -44.06
C LYS A 3 -37.03 27.83 -43.25
N ILE A 4 -35.72 27.62 -43.45
CA ILE A 4 -34.66 27.41 -42.44
C ILE A 4 -34.98 26.45 -41.28
N ALA A 5 -34.50 25.22 -41.43
CA ALA A 5 -34.20 24.31 -40.32
C ALA A 5 -32.72 24.49 -39.94
N VAL A 6 -32.43 24.92 -38.71
CA VAL A 6 -31.18 24.61 -37.99
C VAL A 6 -31.52 24.67 -36.49
N ALA A 7 -31.80 23.52 -35.88
CA ALA A 7 -31.89 23.39 -34.43
C ALA A 7 -30.47 23.20 -33.88
N LEU A 8 -30.22 23.88 -32.76
CA LEU A 8 -28.91 24.05 -32.13
C LEU A 8 -28.20 22.73 -31.78
N ALA A 9 -26.87 22.79 -31.91
CA ALA A 9 -25.94 21.83 -31.33
C ALA A 9 -26.07 21.79 -29.80
N ALA A 10 -26.03 20.57 -29.24
CA ALA A 10 -25.65 20.34 -27.85
C ALA A 10 -24.70 19.13 -27.83
N VAL A 11 -23.40 19.43 -27.91
CA VAL A 11 -22.35 18.48 -27.55
C VAL A 11 -22.46 18.24 -26.05
N ALA A 12 -22.95 17.07 -25.64
CA ALA A 12 -22.90 16.63 -24.26
C ALA A 12 -21.45 16.25 -23.92
N LEU A 13 -20.67 17.26 -23.51
CA LEU A 13 -19.35 17.09 -22.95
C LEU A 13 -19.47 16.91 -21.42
N THR A 14 -18.63 16.02 -20.90
CA THR A 14 -18.15 15.92 -19.51
C THR A 14 -19.10 15.42 -18.43
N ALA A 15 -18.94 14.15 -18.09
CA ALA A 15 -18.93 13.73 -16.69
C ALA A 15 -17.80 12.69 -16.50
N THR A 16 -16.55 13.14 -16.62
CA THR A 16 -15.45 12.46 -15.95
C THR A 16 -15.71 12.60 -14.46
N ALA A 17 -16.30 11.59 -13.84
CA ALA A 17 -16.33 11.45 -12.41
C ALA A 17 -14.88 11.50 -11.93
N ALA A 18 -14.48 12.64 -11.37
CA ALA A 18 -13.21 12.76 -10.69
C ALA A 18 -13.27 11.78 -9.51
N ALA A 19 -12.52 10.69 -9.60
CA ALA A 19 -12.28 9.83 -8.45
C ALA A 19 -11.74 10.73 -7.32
N PRO A 20 -12.18 10.54 -6.07
CA PRO A 20 -11.59 11.28 -4.97
C PRO A 20 -10.09 10.97 -4.97
N ALA A 21 -9.27 12.00 -5.13
CA ALA A 21 -7.85 11.87 -4.86
C ALA A 21 -7.74 11.56 -3.37
N SER A 22 -7.48 10.30 -3.02
CA SER A 22 -7.08 9.94 -1.66
C SER A 22 -5.91 10.85 -1.30
N ALA A 23 -6.11 11.73 -0.32
CA ALA A 23 -5.00 12.50 0.24
C ALA A 23 -3.93 11.48 0.63
N ALA A 24 -2.74 11.58 0.03
CA ALA A 24 -1.64 10.71 0.38
C ALA A 24 -1.37 10.91 1.87
N SER A 25 -1.73 9.93 2.69
CA SER A 25 -1.36 9.90 4.10
C SER A 25 0.16 10.07 4.17
N HIS A 26 0.61 10.90 5.12
CA HIS A 26 2.05 11.03 5.34
C HIS A 26 2.64 9.64 5.60
N PRO A 27 3.86 9.35 5.08
CA PRO A 27 4.48 8.07 5.32
C PRO A 27 4.57 7.77 6.81
N ASP A 28 4.13 6.59 7.22
CA ASP A 28 4.18 6.18 8.62
C ASP A 28 5.61 5.76 9.01
N THR A 29 6.42 6.75 9.39
CA THR A 29 7.80 6.50 9.81
C THR A 29 7.92 5.89 11.20
N ASP A 30 6.88 5.98 12.01
CA ASP A 30 6.87 5.43 13.37
C ASP A 30 6.64 3.92 13.32
N CYS A 31 5.66 3.48 12.53
CA CYS A 31 5.47 2.06 12.19
C CYS A 31 6.73 1.46 11.54
N MET A 32 7.34 2.17 10.60
CA MET A 32 8.60 1.73 9.97
C MET A 32 9.73 1.56 11.00
N ARG A 33 9.87 2.49 11.96
CA ARG A 33 10.90 2.41 13.00
C ARG A 33 10.63 1.28 13.98
N ALA A 34 9.38 1.10 14.38
CA ALA A 34 8.95 0.00 15.24
C ALA A 34 9.23 -1.36 14.59
N GLY A 35 8.90 -1.52 13.30
CA GLY A 35 9.21 -2.73 12.54
C GLY A 35 10.71 -3.02 12.44
N MET A 36 11.53 -1.98 12.24
CA MET A 36 12.99 -2.15 12.30
C MET A 36 13.48 -2.55 13.71
N SER A 37 12.86 -2.06 14.78
CA SER A 37 13.21 -2.45 16.16
C SER A 37 12.93 -3.93 16.39
N VAL A 38 11.74 -4.41 16.01
CA VAL A 38 11.35 -5.83 16.12
C VAL A 38 12.34 -6.72 15.36
N LEU A 39 12.69 -6.37 14.13
CA LEU A 39 13.68 -7.14 13.36
C LEU A 39 15.06 -7.16 14.02
N LYS A 40 15.48 -6.07 14.67
CA LYS A 40 16.77 -6.01 15.38
C LYS A 40 16.74 -6.81 16.67
N GLU A 41 15.68 -6.67 17.47
CA GLU A 41 15.49 -7.37 18.74
C GLU A 41 15.40 -8.89 18.54
N ALA A 42 14.75 -9.33 17.46
CA ALA A 42 14.70 -10.74 17.06
C ALA A 42 16.01 -11.24 16.43
N GLY A 43 17.02 -10.39 16.23
CA GLY A 43 18.28 -10.74 15.56
C GLY A 43 18.14 -11.03 14.06
N LEU A 44 17.01 -10.67 13.45
CA LEU A 44 16.66 -10.97 12.07
C LEU A 44 17.13 -9.90 11.06
N PHE A 45 17.39 -8.68 11.53
CA PHE A 45 17.66 -7.54 10.65
C PHE A 45 18.81 -7.78 9.63
N PRO A 46 19.97 -8.36 10.00
CA PRO A 46 21.04 -8.63 9.03
C PRO A 46 20.62 -9.63 7.95
N THR A 47 19.91 -10.69 8.33
CA THR A 47 19.41 -11.72 7.41
C THR A 47 18.40 -11.14 6.44
N VAL A 48 17.45 -10.35 6.95
CA VAL A 48 16.42 -9.70 6.13
C VAL A 48 17.03 -8.66 5.18
N ALA A 49 18.03 -7.91 5.63
CA ALA A 49 18.73 -6.94 4.79
C ALA A 49 19.49 -7.61 3.63
N ALA A 50 20.01 -8.83 3.84
CA ALA A 50 20.78 -9.55 2.82
C ALA A 50 19.89 -10.36 1.85
N GLY A 51 18.82 -10.98 2.36
CA GLY A 51 18.04 -11.97 1.61
C GLY A 51 16.53 -11.74 1.57
N GLY A 52 16.02 -10.72 2.26
CA GLY A 52 14.58 -10.48 2.43
C GLY A 52 13.97 -11.23 3.61
N LEU A 53 12.71 -10.92 3.90
CA LEU A 53 11.91 -11.47 5.00
C LEU A 53 11.00 -12.58 4.48
N PRO A 54 11.23 -13.85 4.84
CA PRO A 54 10.28 -14.91 4.54
C PRO A 54 8.91 -14.61 5.18
N ILE A 55 7.82 -14.87 4.47
CA ILE A 55 6.45 -14.65 5.00
C ILE A 55 6.24 -15.42 6.31
N GLU A 56 6.75 -16.65 6.40
CA GLU A 56 6.68 -17.48 7.61
C GLU A 56 7.36 -16.81 8.81
N THR A 57 8.51 -16.15 8.59
CA THR A 57 9.21 -15.37 9.60
C THR A 57 8.42 -14.12 10.02
N ALA A 58 7.79 -13.44 9.06
CA ALA A 58 6.91 -12.30 9.36
C ALA A 58 5.74 -12.74 10.27
N VAL A 59 5.11 -13.87 9.96
CA VAL A 59 4.04 -14.44 10.79
C VAL A 59 4.56 -14.83 12.19
N ALA A 60 5.77 -15.38 12.29
CA ALA A 60 6.37 -15.74 13.57
C ALA A 60 6.59 -14.55 14.51
N VAL A 61 6.79 -13.34 13.97
CA VAL A 61 6.87 -12.10 14.78
C VAL A 61 5.51 -11.43 14.99
N GLY A 62 4.41 -12.00 14.48
CA GLY A 62 3.04 -11.53 14.72
C GLY A 62 2.39 -10.75 13.57
N VAL A 63 3.02 -10.69 12.40
CA VAL A 63 2.44 -10.06 11.22
C VAL A 63 1.33 -10.93 10.64
N THR A 64 0.21 -10.32 10.25
CA THR A 64 -0.87 -11.02 9.54
C THR A 64 -1.22 -10.29 8.24
N VAL A 65 -1.84 -10.98 7.29
CA VAL A 65 -2.33 -10.35 6.06
C VAL A 65 -3.58 -9.54 6.39
N ARG A 66 -3.65 -8.28 5.95
CA ARG A 66 -4.82 -7.44 6.16
C ARG A 66 -6.03 -8.04 5.41
N PRO A 67 -7.23 -8.09 6.02
CA PRO A 67 -8.41 -8.59 5.35
C PRO A 67 -8.65 -7.89 4.01
N GLY A 68 -8.78 -8.67 2.94
CA GLY A 68 -9.00 -8.17 1.58
C GLY A 68 -7.75 -7.70 0.83
N ALA A 69 -6.55 -7.78 1.43
CA ALA A 69 -5.31 -7.51 0.72
C ALA A 69 -4.98 -8.63 -0.28
N ASP A 70 -4.60 -8.26 -1.51
CA ASP A 70 -4.05 -9.19 -2.50
C ASP A 70 -2.51 -9.21 -2.36
N ILE A 71 -1.98 -10.36 -1.95
CA ILE A 71 -0.53 -10.58 -1.81
C ILE A 71 0.05 -11.45 -2.93
N SER A 72 -0.71 -11.75 -3.99
CA SER A 72 -0.26 -12.61 -5.08
C SER A 72 0.99 -12.08 -5.80
N GLY A 73 1.21 -10.76 -5.78
CA GLY A 73 2.39 -10.09 -6.32
C GLY A 73 3.54 -9.87 -5.33
N VAL A 74 3.39 -10.27 -4.06
CA VAL A 74 4.41 -10.04 -3.03
C VAL A 74 5.51 -11.10 -3.17
N PRO A 75 6.78 -10.72 -3.40
CA PRO A 75 7.87 -11.69 -3.46
C PRO A 75 8.08 -12.37 -2.11
N ASN A 76 8.50 -13.63 -2.13
CA ASN A 76 8.87 -14.38 -0.93
C ASN A 76 10.26 -15.02 -1.15
N PRO A 77 11.32 -14.61 -0.43
CA PRO A 77 11.33 -13.63 0.67
C PRO A 77 11.00 -12.20 0.23
N ILE A 78 10.33 -11.44 1.11
CA ILE A 78 9.94 -10.05 0.86
C ILE A 78 11.19 -9.16 0.97
N PRO A 79 11.61 -8.43 -0.07
CA PRO A 79 12.77 -7.55 0.01
C PRO A 79 12.62 -6.51 1.12
N LEU A 80 13.70 -6.16 1.82
CA LEU A 80 13.65 -5.17 2.90
C LEU A 80 13.04 -3.84 2.43
N SER A 81 13.31 -3.41 1.19
CA SER A 81 12.70 -2.20 0.62
C SER A 81 11.18 -2.28 0.53
N VAL A 82 10.63 -3.44 0.19
CA VAL A 82 9.17 -3.68 0.12
C VAL A 82 8.59 -3.73 1.53
N VAL A 83 9.26 -4.41 2.48
CA VAL A 83 8.84 -4.42 3.89
C VAL A 83 8.77 -2.99 4.46
N LEU A 84 9.79 -2.16 4.22
CA LEU A 84 9.80 -0.78 4.71
C LEU A 84 8.76 0.09 3.98
N ALA A 85 8.51 -0.16 2.70
CA ALA A 85 7.45 0.53 1.96
C ALA A 85 6.05 0.19 2.51
N ASP A 86 5.80 -1.07 2.86
CA ASP A 86 4.53 -1.51 3.43
C ASP A 86 4.29 -0.93 4.83
N HIS A 87 5.33 -0.89 5.69
CA HIS A 87 5.23 -0.17 6.98
C HIS A 87 4.88 1.30 6.79
N ARG A 88 5.52 1.98 5.81
CA ARG A 88 5.24 3.40 5.52
C ARG A 88 3.83 3.64 4.98
N ALA A 89 3.14 2.60 4.50
CA ALA A 89 1.76 2.71 4.04
C ALA A 89 0.75 2.80 5.20
N GLY A 90 1.16 2.49 6.44
CA GLY A 90 0.30 2.61 7.63
C GLY A 90 -1.01 1.83 7.48
N ASP A 91 -2.15 2.50 7.56
CA ASP A 91 -3.48 1.89 7.39
C ASP A 91 -3.72 1.28 5.99
N HIS A 92 -2.91 1.66 5.00
CA HIS A 92 -2.96 1.14 3.62
C HIS A 92 -1.99 -0.01 3.36
N SER A 93 -1.28 -0.48 4.39
CA SER A 93 -0.38 -1.64 4.31
C SER A 93 -1.13 -2.92 3.90
N LEU A 94 -0.45 -3.81 3.19
CA LEU A 94 -0.97 -5.16 2.89
C LEU A 94 -0.96 -6.05 4.13
N PHE A 95 -0.07 -5.76 5.08
CA PHE A 95 0.09 -6.51 6.31
C PHE A 95 -0.33 -5.70 7.54
N VAL A 96 -0.94 -6.38 8.52
CA VAL A 96 -1.19 -5.80 9.84
C VAL A 96 0.03 -6.04 10.72
N TYR A 97 0.61 -4.95 11.21
CA TYR A 97 1.77 -4.94 12.09
C TYR A 97 1.30 -4.63 13.52
N PRO A 98 1.36 -5.58 14.47
CA PRO A 98 0.77 -5.40 15.81
C PRO A 98 1.49 -4.36 16.68
N TRP A 99 2.67 -3.90 16.26
CA TRP A 99 3.45 -2.85 16.91
C TRP A 99 3.29 -1.47 16.26
N CYS A 100 2.46 -1.36 15.21
CA CYS A 100 2.12 -0.08 14.60
C CYS A 100 0.80 0.40 15.21
N GLY A 101 0.85 1.53 15.93
CA GLY A 101 -0.28 2.14 16.64
C GLY A 101 0.13 3.42 17.35
#